data_AF-A0AAX1U4R8-F1
#
_entry.id   AF-A0AAX1U4R8-F1
#
_cell.length_a   1.000
_cell.length_b   1.000
_cell.length_c   1.000
_cell.angle_alpha   90.00
_cell.angle_beta   90.00
_cell.angle_gamma   90.00
#
_symmetry.space_group_name_H-M   'P 1'
#
loop_
_entity.id
_entity.type
_entity.pdbx_description
1 polymer ?
#
loop_
_entity_poly.entity_id
_entity_poly.type
_entity_poly.pdbx_seq_one_letter_code
_entity_poly.pdbx_strand_id
1 'polypeptide(L)' 'MDCSFLILKWRYKMKRYLVEVTETLQKQITITANSREEAEQKVRNKYKNEEIVLDESDYIDTEFTVLKEKRIRDIEER' A
#
# COMPACT_ATOMS: atom_id res chain seq x y z
N MET A 1 -31.22 -11.09 -28.11
CA MET A 1 -29.79 -10.75 -28.05
C MET A 1 -29.20 -11.54 -26.91
N ASP A 2 -28.32 -12.49 -27.23
CA ASP A 2 -27.80 -13.45 -26.24
C ASP A 2 -27.00 -12.77 -25.13
N CYS A 3 -27.37 -13.05 -23.88
CA CYS A 3 -26.69 -12.56 -22.68
C CYS A 3 -25.21 -12.98 -22.68
N SER A 4 -24.92 -14.15 -23.25
CA SER A 4 -23.59 -14.72 -23.48
C SER A 4 -22.68 -13.81 -24.31
N PHE A 5 -23.22 -13.14 -25.34
CA PHE A 5 -22.47 -12.24 -26.21
C PHE A 5 -22.15 -10.90 -25.53
N LEU A 6 -23.05 -10.43 -24.66
CA LEU A 6 -22.84 -9.23 -23.85
C LEU A 6 -21.74 -9.49 -22.81
N ILE A 7 -21.79 -10.59 -22.06
CA ILE A 7 -20.78 -10.94 -21.04
C ILE A 7 -19.37 -10.99 -21.66
N LEU A 8 -19.22 -11.58 -22.85
CA LEU A 8 -17.95 -11.66 -23.57
C LEU A 8 -17.46 -10.28 -24.04
N LYS A 9 -18.36 -9.43 -24.56
CA LYS A 9 -18.04 -8.04 -24.96
C LYS A 9 -17.65 -7.16 -23.78
N TRP A 10 -18.25 -7.36 -22.59
CA TRP A 10 -17.90 -6.63 -21.38
C TRP A 10 -16.52 -7.06 -20.85
N ARG A 11 -16.22 -8.36 -20.85
CA ARG A 11 -14.86 -8.87 -20.57
C ARG A 11 -13.80 -8.32 -21.52
N TYR A 12 -14.13 -8.14 -22.80
CA TYR A 12 -13.22 -7.58 -23.80
C TYR A 12 -12.85 -6.10 -23.56
N LYS A 13 -13.72 -5.34 -22.85
CA LYS A 13 -13.46 -3.93 -22.49
C LYS A 13 -12.68 -3.77 -21.19
N MET A 14 -12.60 -4.81 -20.37
CA MET A 14 -11.92 -4.75 -19.09
C MET A 14 -10.40 -4.65 -19.29
N LYS A 15 -9.77 -3.82 -18.48
CA LYS A 15 -8.33 -3.64 -18.44
C LYS A 15 -7.84 -3.96 -17.02
N ARG A 16 -6.66 -4.56 -16.93
CA ARG A 16 -5.98 -4.84 -15.68
C ARG A 16 -5.09 -3.66 -15.34
N TYR A 17 -5.22 -3.19 -14.12
CA TYR A 17 -4.43 -2.09 -13.58
C TYR A 17 -3.56 -2.64 -12.46
N LEU A 18 -2.27 -2.32 -12.49
CA LEU A 18 -1.41 -2.49 -11.33
C LEU A 18 -1.51 -1.19 -10.54
N VAL A 19 -2.09 -1.29 -9.35
CA VAL A 19 -2.24 -0.15 -8.42
C VAL A 19 -1.32 -0.43 -7.24
N GLU A 20 -0.40 0.49 -6.99
CA GLU A 20 0.37 0.57 -5.77
C GLU A 20 -0.43 1.35 -4.74
N VAL A 21 -0.52 0.80 -3.54
CA VAL A 21 -1.19 1.43 -2.40
C VAL A 21 -0.14 1.63 -1.33
N THR A 22 0.10 2.88 -0.99
CA THR A 22 1.09 3.28 0.02
C THR A 22 0.36 3.85 1.21
N GLU A 23 0.44 3.16 2.35
CA GLU A 23 -0.13 3.61 3.62
C GLU A 23 0.98 4.21 4.50
N THR A 24 0.75 5.40 5.05
CA THR A 24 1.69 6.10 5.93
C THR A 24 1.13 6.19 7.34
N LEU A 25 1.80 5.51 8.29
CA LEU A 25 1.49 5.56 9.73
C LEU A 25 2.54 6.38 10.48
N GLN A 26 2.14 7.23 11.43
CA GLN A 26 3.05 8.05 12.23
C GLN A 26 2.55 8.22 13.65
N LYS A 27 3.47 8.00 14.61
CA LYS A 27 3.26 8.22 16.04
C LYS A 27 4.32 9.16 16.59
N GLN A 28 3.91 10.15 17.38
CA GLN A 28 4.84 11.03 18.10
C GLN A 28 5.15 10.44 19.48
N ILE A 29 6.44 10.25 19.77
CA ILE A 29 6.89 9.59 21.01
C ILE A 29 7.95 10.47 21.65
N THR A 30 7.74 10.79 22.92
CA THR A 30 8.73 11.52 23.72
C THR A 30 9.65 10.54 24.42
N ILE A 31 10.96 10.70 24.23
CA ILE A 31 11.98 9.84 24.82
C ILE A 31 13.07 10.69 25.46
N THR A 32 13.61 10.21 26.57
CA THR A 32 14.79 10.80 27.21
C THR A 32 16.06 10.08 26.73
N ALA A 33 16.97 10.84 26.14
CA ALA A 33 18.30 10.39 25.73
C ALA A 33 19.31 11.52 25.87
N ASN A 34 20.59 11.19 25.93
CA ASN A 34 21.66 12.16 26.13
C ASN A 34 22.13 12.79 24.81
N SER A 35 21.82 12.16 23.67
CA SER A 35 22.04 12.71 22.33
C SER A 35 20.89 12.38 21.38
N ARG A 36 20.84 13.08 20.25
CA ARG A 36 19.86 12.82 19.19
C ARG A 36 20.03 11.41 18.62
N GLU A 37 21.26 10.98 18.35
CA GLU A 37 21.56 9.65 17.83
C GLU A 37 21.14 8.56 18.81
N GLU A 38 21.39 8.76 20.11
CA GLU A 38 20.94 7.83 21.15
C GLU A 38 19.41 7.74 21.20
N ALA A 39 18.70 8.88 21.00
CA ALA A 39 17.26 8.90 20.93
C ALA A 39 16.72 8.08 19.74
N GLU A 40 17.26 8.32 18.55
CA GLU A 40 16.87 7.61 17.33
C GLU A 40 17.14 6.11 17.44
N GLN A 41 18.31 5.72 17.97
CA GLN A 41 18.67 4.33 18.19
C GLN A 41 17.72 3.63 19.18
N LYS A 42 17.37 4.30 20.28
CA LYS A 42 16.43 3.79 21.28
C LYS A 42 15.03 3.58 20.70
N VAL A 43 14.48 4.55 19.96
CA VAL A 43 13.17 4.40 19.30
C VAL A 43 13.21 3.25 18.30
N ARG A 44 14.27 3.16 17.49
CA ARG A 44 14.43 2.10 16.50
C ARG A 44 14.50 0.71 17.13
N ASN A 45 15.21 0.59 18.26
CA ASN A 45 15.28 -0.66 19.00
C ASN A 45 13.93 -1.03 19.63
N LYS A 46 13.24 -0.07 20.25
CA LYS A 46 11.88 -0.27 20.79
C LYS A 46 10.89 -0.70 19.71
N TYR A 47 10.97 -0.10 18.52
CA TYR A 47 10.14 -0.49 17.39
C TYR A 47 10.45 -1.91 16.92
N LYS A 48 11.74 -2.28 16.79
CA LYS A 48 12.16 -3.65 16.43
C LYS A 48 11.78 -4.71 17.46
N ASN A 49 11.71 -4.31 18.73
CA ASN A 49 11.31 -5.18 19.83
C ASN A 49 9.78 -5.21 20.03
N GLU A 50 9.01 -4.60 19.13
CA GLU A 50 7.54 -4.51 19.21
C GLU A 50 7.04 -3.80 20.49
N GLU A 51 7.88 -3.03 21.18
CA GLU A 51 7.47 -2.17 22.30
C GLU A 51 6.69 -0.94 21.80
N ILE A 52 6.99 -0.49 20.58
CA ILE A 52 6.29 0.59 19.89
C ILE A 52 5.69 -0.03 18.63
N VAL A 53 4.37 -0.12 18.59
CA VAL A 53 3.62 -0.57 17.42
C VAL A 53 2.82 0.62 16.89
N LEU A 54 2.95 0.82 15.57
CA LEU A 54 2.09 1.71 14.80
C LEU A 54 0.87 0.89 14.38
N ASP A 55 -0.32 1.39 14.68
CA ASP A 55 -1.57 0.74 14.32
C ASP A 55 -2.45 1.67 13.46
N GLU A 56 -3.69 1.24 13.19
CA GLU A 56 -4.67 2.01 12.42
C GLU A 56 -5.02 3.37 13.03
N SER A 57 -4.80 3.56 14.33
CA SER A 57 -5.04 4.85 15.00
C SER A 57 -3.95 5.89 14.69
N ASP A 58 -2.76 5.43 14.31
CA ASP A 58 -1.63 6.26 13.88
C ASP A 58 -1.65 6.57 12.37
N TYR A 59 -2.76 6.27 11.71
CA TYR A 59 -2.94 6.49 10.28
C TYR A 59 -2.90 7.98 9.92
N ILE A 60 -2.02 8.34 8.96
CA ILE A 60 -2.01 9.66 8.36
C ILE A 60 -2.70 9.65 7.00
N ASP A 61 -2.22 8.83 6.08
CA ASP A 61 -2.59 8.94 4.68
C ASP A 61 -2.45 7.62 3.90
N THR A 62 -3.21 7.52 2.80
CA THR A 62 -3.12 6.44 1.83
C THR A 62 -3.07 7.03 0.43
N GLU A 63 -2.00 6.72 -0.28
CA GLU A 63 -1.81 7.12 -1.66
C GLU A 63 -2.06 5.94 -2.59
N PHE A 64 -2.78 6.18 -3.68
CA PHE A 64 -3.08 5.19 -4.71
C PHE A 64 -2.43 5.60 -6.03
N THR A 65 -1.43 4.84 -6.45
CA THR A 65 -0.70 5.11 -7.70
C THR A 65 -0.92 3.99 -8.71
N VAL A 66 -1.49 4.32 -9.87
CA VAL A 66 -1.66 3.35 -10.97
C VAL A 66 -0.37 3.27 -11.77
N LEU A 67 0.37 2.17 -11.61
CA LEU A 67 1.68 1.98 -12.24
C LEU A 67 1.59 1.46 -13.67
N LYS A 68 0.63 0.57 -13.95
CA LYS A 68 0.51 -0.08 -15.27
C LYS A 68 -0.93 -0.31 -15.64
N GLU A 69 -1.22 -0.17 -16.93
CA GLU A 69 -2.48 -0.54 -17.55
C GLU A 69 -2.20 -1.57 -18.65
N LYS A 70 -2.88 -2.72 -18.59
CA LYS A 70 -2.83 -3.74 -19.64
C LYS A 70 -4.23 -4.15 -20.02
N ARG A 71 -4.52 -4.27 -21.32
CA ARG A 71 -5.78 -4.87 -21.73
C ARG A 71 -5.74 -6.36 -21.44
N ILE A 72 -6.88 -6.94 -21.05
CA ILE A 72 -6.95 -8.37 -20.70
C ILE A 72 -6.49 -9.27 -21.85
N ARG A 73 -6.81 -8.91 -23.09
CA ARG A 73 -6.40 -9.67 -24.28
C ARG A 73 -4.89 -9.79 -24.44
N ASP A 74 -4.15 -8.73 -24.12
CA ASP A 74 -2.68 -8.70 -24.26
C ASP A 74 -1.98 -9.58 -23.18
N ILE A 75 -2.75 -10.13 -22.22
CA ILE A 75 -2.26 -11.01 -21.14
C ILE A 75 -2.55 -12.48 -21.45
N GLU A 76 -3.64 -12.79 -22.15
CA GLU A 76 -4.04 -14.17 -22.50
C GLU A 76 -3.19 -14.75 -23.64
N GLU A 77 -2.46 -13.93 -24.40
CA GLU A 77 -1.58 -14.36 -25.51
C GLU A 77 -0.14 -14.72 -25.07
N ARG A 78 0.13 -14.87 -23.76
CA ARG A 78 1.47 -15.18 -23.24
C ARG A 78 1.52 -16.47 -22.41
#